data_AF-A0AAB0A6I9-F1
#
_entry.id   AF-A0AAB0A6I9-F1
#
_cell.length_a   1.000
_cell.length_b   1.000
_cell.length_c   1.000
_cell.angle_alpha   90.00
_cell.angle_beta   90.00
_cell.angle_gamma   90.00
#
_symmetry.space_group_name_H-M   'P 1'
#
loop_
_entity.id
_entity.type
_entity.pdbx_description
1 polymer ?
#
loop_
_entity_poly.entity_id
_entity_poly.type
_entity_poly.pdbx_seq_one_letter_code
_entity_poly.pdbx_strand_id
1 'polypeptide(L)'
;MMERTLFVVLTVIALSFGQQDPAVAVRKSFTENEIVPDVIKRAPGALVKVTYPSGAEVNLGNELTPTQVKDEPTVSWKADPGALYTLVMTDPDAPTRATPKMREWKHWVVINVPGSDVAAGETVAEYIGSAPPENSGLHRYVFLVYKQSRGRMRWSEPKLSNR
;
A
#
# COMPACT_ATOMS: atom_id res chain seq x y z
N MET A 1 -20.46 11.48 -18.92
CA MET A 1 -20.95 12.37 -17.85
C MET A 1 -21.42 11.48 -16.71
N MET A 2 -20.63 11.45 -15.64
CA MET A 2 -20.84 10.96 -14.26
C MET A 2 -19.54 10.32 -13.77
N GLU A 3 -18.50 11.14 -13.71
CA GLU A 3 -17.37 10.91 -12.81
C GLU A 3 -17.74 11.56 -11.49
N ARG A 4 -17.66 10.83 -10.37
CA ARG A 4 -17.39 11.33 -9.02
C ARG A 4 -17.50 10.20 -8.00
N THR A 5 -16.38 9.52 -7.77
CA THR A 5 -16.12 8.94 -6.45
C THR A 5 -14.75 9.45 -6.02
N LEU A 6 -14.77 10.44 -5.11
CA LEU A 6 -13.61 11.01 -4.40
C LEU A 6 -13.33 10.19 -3.13
N PHE A 7 -12.06 10.06 -2.69
CA PHE A 7 -11.57 9.31 -1.54
C PHE A 7 -10.68 10.08 -0.52
N VAL A 8 -11.23 10.88 0.39
CA VAL A 8 -10.50 11.76 1.37
C VAL A 8 -9.40 11.13 2.22
N VAL A 9 -8.20 11.74 2.19
CA VAL A 9 -7.32 11.95 3.35
C VAL A 9 -6.58 13.30 3.25
N LEU A 10 -6.45 13.97 4.40
CA LEU A 10 -6.22 15.40 4.67
C LEU A 10 -4.86 16.03 4.28
N THR A 11 -4.90 17.36 4.08
CA THR A 11 -3.75 18.30 4.15
C THR A 11 -4.03 19.43 5.15
N VAL A 12 -2.98 19.89 5.85
CA VAL A 12 -2.98 21.17 6.59
C VAL A 12 -1.93 22.08 5.95
N ILE A 13 -2.31 23.34 5.68
CA ILE A 13 -1.35 24.42 5.40
C ILE A 13 -0.95 25.03 6.73
N ALA A 14 0.35 25.06 7.02
CA ALA A 14 0.94 26.15 7.80
C ALA A 14 2.44 26.26 7.52
N LEU A 15 2.82 27.47 7.10
CA LEU A 15 4.02 28.23 7.45
C LEU A 15 5.16 27.41 8.09
N SER A 16 6.26 27.34 7.35
CA SER A 16 7.62 26.91 7.72
C SER A 16 7.88 26.61 9.20
N PHE A 17 7.86 25.32 9.56
CA PHE A 17 8.61 24.78 10.70
C PHE A 17 9.13 23.38 10.32
N GLY A 18 10.33 23.06 10.80
CA GLY A 18 11.23 21.97 10.36
C GLY A 18 10.57 20.67 9.89
N GLN A 19 11.18 20.07 8.86
CA GLN A 19 10.77 18.80 8.25
C GLN A 19 10.49 17.75 9.33
N GLN A 20 9.20 17.43 9.52
CA GLN A 20 8.76 16.45 10.51
C GLN A 20 9.40 15.10 10.18
N ASP A 21 9.91 14.41 11.20
CA ASP A 21 10.46 13.06 11.07
C ASP A 21 9.44 12.15 10.35
N PRO A 22 9.79 11.52 9.21
CA PRO A 22 8.91 10.60 8.49
C PRO A 22 8.27 9.54 9.39
N ALA A 23 8.98 9.08 10.43
CA ALA A 23 8.45 8.12 11.39
C ALA A 23 7.25 8.67 12.18
N VAL A 24 7.25 9.97 12.53
CA VAL A 24 6.15 10.63 13.24
C VAL A 24 4.93 10.76 12.33
N ALA A 25 5.13 11.20 11.09
CA ALA A 25 4.06 11.34 10.11
C ALA A 25 3.40 9.98 9.78
N VAL A 26 4.21 8.93 9.59
CA VAL A 26 3.73 7.56 9.35
C VAL A 26 2.90 7.06 10.53
N ARG A 27 3.41 7.17 11.77
CA ARG A 27 2.68 6.72 12.97
C ARG A 27 1.34 7.43 13.14
N LYS A 28 1.32 8.74 12.92
CA LYS A 28 0.12 9.56 12.98
C LYS A 28 -0.90 9.08 11.93
N SER A 29 -0.51 9.00 10.66
CA SER A 29 -1.38 8.57 9.57
C SER A 29 -1.92 7.15 9.77
N PHE A 30 -1.07 6.20 10.20
CA PHE A 30 -1.50 4.82 10.44
C PHE A 30 -2.51 4.71 11.59
N THR A 31 -2.44 5.59 12.58
CA THR A 31 -3.40 5.62 13.70
C THR A 31 -4.70 6.31 13.30
N GLU A 32 -4.62 7.49 12.67
CA GLU A 32 -5.80 8.27 12.24
C GLU A 32 -6.65 7.53 11.21
N ASN A 33 -6.02 6.73 10.34
CA ASN A 33 -6.71 5.92 9.34
C ASN A 33 -7.02 4.49 9.82
N GLU A 34 -6.85 4.20 11.11
CA GLU A 34 -7.13 2.91 11.75
C GLU A 34 -6.38 1.73 11.12
N ILE A 35 -5.29 1.97 10.38
CA ILE A 35 -4.40 0.90 9.87
C ILE A 35 -3.79 0.15 11.06
N VAL A 36 -3.50 0.90 12.11
CA VAL A 36 -3.38 0.37 13.47
C VAL A 36 -4.72 0.63 14.17
N PRO A 37 -5.44 -0.40 14.66
CA PRO A 37 -5.03 -1.80 14.76
C PRO A 37 -5.51 -2.71 13.61
N ASP A 38 -6.29 -2.21 12.64
CA ASP A 38 -7.04 -3.08 11.71
C ASP A 38 -6.18 -4.01 10.87
N VAL A 39 -5.01 -3.54 10.42
CA VAL A 39 -4.14 -4.24 9.47
C VAL A 39 -2.86 -4.70 10.17
N ILE A 40 -2.25 -3.81 10.97
CA ILE A 40 -1.02 -4.12 11.71
C ILE A 40 -1.09 -3.60 13.14
N LYS A 41 -0.37 -4.25 14.04
CA LYS A 41 -0.38 -3.91 15.48
C LYS A 41 0.48 -2.69 15.82
N ARG A 42 1.40 -2.29 14.94
CA ARG A 42 2.35 -1.20 15.16
C ARG A 42 2.77 -0.58 13.84
N ALA A 43 2.67 0.74 13.75
CA ALA A 43 3.09 1.48 12.57
C ALA A 43 4.61 1.34 12.30
N PRO A 44 5.02 1.29 11.02
CA PRO A 44 6.43 1.26 10.66
C PRO A 44 7.13 2.58 10.98
N GLY A 45 8.46 2.54 11.09
CA GLY A 45 9.30 3.73 11.29
C GLY A 45 9.80 4.39 10.00
N ALA A 46 9.46 3.83 8.85
CA ALA A 46 9.92 4.30 7.55
C ALA A 46 8.76 4.31 6.56
N LEU A 47 8.85 5.22 5.59
CA LEU A 47 7.89 5.36 4.52
C LEU A 47 8.36 4.58 3.28
N VAL A 48 7.41 3.91 2.63
CA VAL A 48 7.60 3.36 1.28
C VAL A 48 7.15 4.41 0.29
N LYS A 49 7.98 4.72 -0.72
CA LYS A 49 7.61 5.63 -1.80
C LYS A 49 6.95 4.84 -2.92
N VAL A 50 5.76 5.27 -3.33
CA VAL A 50 4.96 4.66 -4.41
C VAL A 50 4.55 5.75 -5.39
N THR A 51 4.87 5.55 -6.67
CA THR A 51 4.53 6.46 -7.76
C THR A 51 3.91 5.66 -8.91
N TYR A 52 2.71 6.06 -9.33
CA TYR A 52 1.97 5.44 -10.42
C TYR A 52 2.39 6.01 -11.78
N PRO A 53 2.25 5.23 -12.88
CA PRO A 53 2.51 5.70 -14.24
C PRO A 53 1.67 6.92 -14.66
N SER A 54 0.52 7.13 -14.02
CA SER A 54 -0.34 8.31 -14.20
C SER A 54 0.28 9.61 -13.67
N GLY A 55 1.39 9.53 -12.95
CA GLY A 55 1.99 10.65 -12.21
C GLY A 55 1.44 10.83 -10.78
N ALA A 56 0.45 10.03 -10.39
CA ALA A 56 -0.06 10.02 -9.02
C ALA A 56 0.98 9.43 -8.03
N GLU A 57 1.06 10.00 -6.83
CA GLU A 57 1.90 9.50 -5.74
C GLU A 57 1.04 9.09 -4.54
N VAL A 58 1.44 8.03 -3.85
CA VAL A 58 0.85 7.64 -2.57
C VAL A 58 1.54 8.42 -1.46
N ASN A 59 0.76 9.14 -0.67
CA ASN A 59 1.19 10.03 0.37
C ASN A 59 0.26 9.94 1.58
N LEU A 60 0.53 8.93 2.43
CA LEU A 60 -0.03 8.79 3.79
C LEU A 60 -1.56 8.96 3.88
N GLY A 61 -2.24 8.47 2.85
CA GLY A 61 -3.69 8.28 2.80
C GLY A 61 -4.40 9.08 1.69
N ASN A 62 -3.74 10.02 1.02
CA ASN A 62 -4.37 10.88 0.00
C ASN A 62 -5.32 10.16 -0.97
N GLU A 63 -6.32 10.89 -1.47
CA GLU A 63 -7.26 10.35 -2.45
C GLU A 63 -6.59 10.07 -3.78
N LEU A 64 -6.82 8.88 -4.33
CA LEU A 64 -6.52 8.56 -5.71
C LEU A 64 -7.72 7.84 -6.34
N THR A 65 -7.92 8.07 -7.63
CA THR A 65 -9.00 7.44 -8.40
C THR A 65 -8.56 6.08 -8.97
N PRO A 66 -9.49 5.13 -9.19
CA PRO A 66 -9.21 3.87 -9.87
C PRO A 66 -8.44 4.05 -11.20
N THR A 67 -8.77 5.09 -11.96
CA THR A 67 -8.08 5.40 -13.23
C THR A 67 -6.61 5.79 -13.03
N GLN A 68 -6.29 6.52 -11.96
CA GLN A 68 -4.91 6.90 -11.65
C GLN A 68 -4.06 5.72 -11.18
N VAL A 69 -4.68 4.72 -10.55
CA VAL A 69 -4.00 3.57 -9.93
C VAL A 69 -4.22 2.26 -10.71
N LYS A 70 -4.68 2.35 -11.95
CA LYS A 70 -5.02 1.17 -12.76
C LYS A 70 -3.79 0.30 -13.09
N ASP A 71 -2.62 0.92 -13.27
CA ASP A 71 -1.39 0.27 -13.70
C ASP A 71 -0.43 0.09 -12.51
N GLU A 72 0.41 -0.94 -12.56
CA GLU A 72 1.37 -1.26 -11.49
C GLU A 72 2.31 -0.07 -11.21
N PRO A 73 2.47 0.36 -9.93
CA PRO A 73 3.33 1.49 -9.59
C PRO A 73 4.80 1.11 -9.47
N THR A 74 5.67 2.12 -9.56
CA THR A 74 7.05 2.00 -9.09
C THR A 74 7.08 2.15 -7.56
N VAL A 75 7.75 1.22 -6.88
CA VAL A 75 7.88 1.21 -5.42
C VAL A 75 9.34 1.21 -5.00
N SER A 76 9.70 2.03 -4.01
CA SER A 76 11.05 2.09 -3.47
C SER A 76 11.06 2.35 -1.96
N TRP A 77 12.10 1.86 -1.28
CA TRP A 77 12.33 2.06 0.14
C TRP A 77 13.82 2.01 0.45
N LYS A 78 14.21 2.46 1.65
CA LYS A 78 15.58 2.27 2.13
C LYS A 78 15.78 0.81 2.52
N ALA A 79 16.62 0.10 1.77
CA ALA A 79 16.90 -1.31 1.99
C ALA A 79 18.28 -1.52 2.65
N ASP A 80 18.40 -2.59 3.43
CA ASP A 80 19.64 -3.04 4.02
C ASP A 80 20.45 -3.85 2.98
N PRO A 81 21.78 -3.68 2.90
CA PRO A 81 22.61 -4.44 1.98
C PRO A 81 22.42 -5.95 2.13
N GLY A 82 22.18 -6.63 1.01
CA GLY A 82 22.01 -8.09 0.95
C GLY A 82 20.72 -8.63 1.56
N ALA A 83 19.81 -7.78 2.04
CA ALA A 83 18.53 -8.21 2.58
C ALA A 83 17.50 -8.49 1.49
N LEU A 84 16.61 -9.44 1.77
CA LEU A 84 15.42 -9.72 0.97
C LEU A 84 14.19 -9.13 1.65
N TYR A 85 13.22 -8.72 0.84
CA TYR A 85 11.99 -8.09 1.31
C TYR A 85 10.75 -8.72 0.66
N THR A 86 9.62 -8.52 1.34
CA THR A 86 8.29 -8.82 0.82
C THR A 86 7.51 -7.52 0.74
N LEU A 87 6.95 -7.24 -0.43
CA LEU A 87 6.03 -6.14 -0.69
C LEU A 87 4.60 -6.70 -0.72
N VAL A 88 3.69 -6.01 -0.04
CA VAL A 88 2.25 -6.32 -0.01
C VAL A 88 1.46 -5.05 -0.25
N MET A 89 0.45 -5.12 -1.13
CA MET A 89 -0.64 -4.16 -1.23
C MET A 89 -1.94 -4.87 -0.85
N THR A 90 -2.67 -4.31 0.11
CA THR A 90 -3.87 -4.94 0.69
C THR A 90 -5.01 -3.94 0.91
N ASP A 91 -6.26 -4.39 0.78
CA ASP A 91 -7.48 -3.65 1.07
C ASP A 91 -8.22 -4.30 2.27
N PRO A 92 -8.23 -3.65 3.45
CA PRO A 92 -8.95 -4.14 4.63
C PRO A 92 -10.44 -3.78 4.60
N ASP A 93 -10.91 -3.02 3.61
CA ASP A 93 -12.26 -2.50 3.56
C ASP A 93 -13.14 -3.28 2.57
N ALA A 94 -12.66 -4.36 1.96
CA ALA A 94 -13.46 -5.16 1.03
C ALA A 94 -14.61 -5.94 1.72
N PRO A 95 -15.85 -5.96 1.16
CA PRO A 95 -16.35 -5.14 0.05
C PRO A 95 -16.74 -3.72 0.46
N THR A 96 -16.96 -3.46 1.75
CA THR A 96 -17.22 -2.12 2.30
C THR A 96 -16.55 -1.99 3.66
N ARG A 97 -16.05 -0.81 4.02
CA ARG A 97 -15.44 -0.58 5.34
C ARG A 97 -16.40 -0.85 6.50
N ALA A 98 -17.69 -0.55 6.31
CA ALA A 98 -18.72 -0.77 7.32
C ALA A 98 -19.03 -2.26 7.55
N THR A 99 -18.85 -3.11 6.54
CA THR A 99 -19.10 -4.56 6.63
C THR A 99 -18.01 -5.33 5.85
N PRO A 100 -16.76 -5.39 6.36
CA PRO A 100 -15.60 -5.82 5.58
C PRO A 100 -15.42 -7.35 5.62
N LYS A 101 -16.41 -8.08 5.08
CA LYS A 101 -16.45 -9.56 5.10
C LYS A 101 -15.32 -10.23 4.30
N MET A 102 -14.67 -9.49 3.40
CA MET A 102 -13.53 -9.96 2.60
C MET A 102 -12.20 -9.37 3.06
N ARG A 103 -12.15 -8.73 4.24
CA ARG A 103 -10.89 -8.29 4.85
C ARG A 103 -9.98 -9.49 5.07
N GLU A 104 -8.75 -9.52 4.57
CA GLU A 104 -8.09 -8.57 3.68
C GLU A 104 -8.12 -9.04 2.21
N TRP A 105 -8.34 -8.12 1.26
CA TRP A 105 -8.20 -8.40 -0.17
C TRP A 105 -6.78 -8.05 -0.65
N LYS A 106 -6.04 -9.05 -1.13
CA LYS A 106 -4.64 -8.91 -1.55
C LYS A 106 -4.59 -8.40 -3.00
N HIS A 107 -4.16 -7.15 -3.17
CA HIS A 107 -4.02 -6.49 -4.48
C HIS A 107 -2.71 -6.79 -5.18
N TRP A 108 -1.64 -7.02 -4.41
CA TRP A 108 -0.32 -7.29 -4.97
C TRP A 108 0.59 -7.90 -3.91
N VAL A 109 1.32 -8.96 -4.26
CA VAL A 109 2.30 -9.57 -3.35
C VAL A 109 3.53 -10.00 -4.14
N VAL A 110 4.69 -9.44 -3.76
CA VAL A 110 6.00 -9.79 -4.31
C VAL A 110 6.90 -10.19 -3.16
N ILE A 111 7.39 -11.43 -3.17
CA ILE A 111 8.33 -11.95 -2.18
C ILE A 111 9.76 -11.95 -2.72
N ASN A 112 10.75 -12.18 -1.87
CA ASN A 112 12.15 -12.35 -2.28
C ASN A 112 12.71 -11.16 -3.07
N VAL A 113 12.21 -9.94 -2.82
CA VAL A 113 12.69 -8.70 -3.44
C VAL A 113 14.11 -8.41 -2.94
N PRO A 114 15.14 -8.43 -3.80
CA PRO A 114 16.50 -8.08 -3.40
C PRO A 114 16.63 -6.56 -3.21
N GLY A 115 16.95 -6.14 -1.99
CA GLY A 115 17.00 -4.72 -1.67
C GLY A 115 15.65 -4.03 -1.87
N SER A 116 15.55 -3.17 -2.87
CA SER A 116 14.30 -2.52 -3.30
C SER A 116 13.98 -2.74 -4.78
N ASP A 117 14.61 -3.73 -5.42
CA ASP A 117 14.37 -4.06 -6.83
C ASP A 117 13.18 -5.01 -6.95
N VAL A 118 11.97 -4.43 -6.93
CA VAL A 118 10.70 -5.19 -6.96
C VAL A 118 10.60 -6.10 -8.19
N ALA A 119 11.13 -5.67 -9.34
CA ALA A 119 11.09 -6.44 -10.58
C ALA A 119 11.94 -7.72 -10.52
N ALA A 120 12.99 -7.73 -9.70
CA ALA A 120 13.81 -8.92 -9.44
C ALA A 120 13.21 -9.85 -8.35
N GLY A 121 12.09 -9.45 -7.74
CA GLY A 121 11.33 -10.28 -6.80
C GLY A 121 10.55 -11.40 -7.49
N GLU A 122 9.91 -12.22 -6.67
CA GLU A 122 9.01 -13.27 -7.11
C GLU A 122 7.57 -12.83 -6.83
N THR A 123 6.84 -12.47 -7.89
CA THR A 123 5.41 -12.16 -7.81
C THR A 123 4.62 -13.43 -7.52
N VAL A 124 3.82 -13.39 -6.46
CA VAL A 124 2.94 -14.49 -6.03
C VAL A 124 1.46 -14.07 -6.05
N ALA A 125 1.18 -12.78 -6.05
CA ALA A 125 -0.09 -12.21 -6.49
C ALA A 125 0.21 -11.02 -7.40
N GLU A 126 -0.19 -11.10 -8.68
CA GLU A 126 -0.01 -10.04 -9.67
C GLU A 126 -0.81 -8.79 -9.28
N TYR A 127 -0.32 -7.62 -9.71
CA TYR A 127 -0.95 -6.35 -9.40
C TYR A 127 -2.37 -6.28 -9.97
N ILE A 128 -3.33 -5.96 -9.12
CA ILE A 128 -4.69 -5.58 -9.50
C ILE A 128 -4.98 -4.21 -8.91
N GLY A 129 -5.33 -3.24 -9.77
CA GLY A 129 -5.67 -1.88 -9.33
C GLY A 129 -6.90 -1.82 -8.43
N SER A 130 -7.19 -0.62 -7.92
CA SER A 130 -8.36 -0.40 -7.09
C SER A 130 -9.65 -0.54 -7.89
N ALA A 131 -10.60 -1.33 -7.37
CA ALA A 131 -11.93 -1.51 -7.95
C ALA A 131 -13.01 -1.59 -6.84
N PRO A 132 -13.12 -0.55 -5.99
CA PRO A 132 -14.12 -0.55 -4.93
C PRO A 132 -15.54 -0.59 -5.54
N PRO A 133 -16.49 -1.36 -4.98
CA PRO A 133 -17.85 -1.40 -5.47
C PRO A 133 -18.52 -0.02 -5.44
N GLU A 134 -19.48 0.21 -6.34
CA GLU A 134 -20.26 1.44 -6.31
C GLU A 134 -20.99 1.58 -4.96
N ASN A 135 -21.00 2.79 -4.40
CA ASN A 135 -21.59 3.10 -3.10
C ASN A 135 -20.97 2.36 -1.89
N SER A 136 -19.77 1.77 -2.02
CA SER A 136 -19.06 1.14 -0.88
C SER A 136 -18.36 2.14 0.06
N GLY A 137 -18.29 3.41 -0.35
CA GLY A 137 -17.54 4.44 0.34
C GLY A 137 -16.03 4.32 0.10
N LEU A 138 -15.23 4.81 1.05
CA LEU A 138 -13.79 4.85 0.90
C LEU A 138 -13.12 3.55 1.34
N HIS A 139 -12.18 3.04 0.53
CA HIS A 139 -11.35 1.88 0.82
C HIS A 139 -9.91 2.31 1.04
N ARG A 140 -9.26 1.71 2.04
CA ARG A 140 -7.86 1.97 2.38
C ARG A 140 -6.97 0.97 1.66
N TYR A 141 -6.13 1.45 0.75
CA TYR A 141 -5.13 0.60 0.08
C TYR A 141 -3.79 0.77 0.78
N VAL A 142 -3.30 -0.31 1.39
CA VAL A 142 -2.12 -0.26 2.28
C VAL A 142 -0.95 -0.96 1.64
N PHE A 143 0.15 -0.22 1.42
CA PHE A 143 1.44 -0.78 1.05
C PHE A 143 2.27 -1.09 2.29
N LEU A 144 2.73 -2.33 2.41
CA LEU A 144 3.57 -2.83 3.50
C LEU A 144 4.81 -3.50 2.93
N VAL A 145 5.97 -3.23 3.54
CA VAL A 145 7.25 -3.85 3.18
C VAL A 145 7.84 -4.50 4.43
N TYR A 146 8.18 -5.78 4.32
CA TYR A 146 8.75 -6.58 5.40
C TYR A 146 10.12 -7.11 5.02
N LYS A 147 11.12 -6.89 5.88
CA LYS A 147 12.43 -7.55 5.75
C LYS A 147 12.30 -9.04 6.08
N GLN A 148 12.79 -9.91 5.19
CA GLN A 148 12.81 -11.35 5.40
C GLN A 148 13.95 -11.75 6.33
N SER A 149 13.62 -12.28 7.51
CA SER A 149 14.63 -12.65 8.53
C SER A 149 15.32 -13.99 8.28
N ARG A 150 14.69 -14.89 7.51
CA ARG A 150 15.18 -16.26 7.25
C ARG A 150 15.74 -16.45 5.84
N GLY A 151 16.12 -15.36 5.17
CA GLY A 151 16.58 -15.41 3.77
C GLY A 151 15.43 -15.66 2.79
N ARG A 152 15.73 -16.38 1.70
CA ARG A 152 14.79 -16.60 0.59
C ARG A 152 13.62 -17.47 1.03
N MET A 153 12.41 -16.98 0.86
CA MET A 153 11.17 -17.71 1.11
C MET A 153 10.84 -18.63 -0.07
N ARG A 154 10.19 -19.76 0.23
CA ARG A 154 9.60 -20.65 -0.76
C ARG A 154 8.09 -20.45 -0.73
N TRP A 155 7.52 -20.09 -1.87
CA TRP A 155 6.07 -20.03 -2.04
C TRP A 155 5.54 -21.39 -2.47
N SER A 156 4.52 -21.90 -1.76
CA SER A 156 3.92 -23.22 -2.01
C SER A 156 2.46 -23.17 -2.43
N GLU A 157 1.84 -21.99 -2.40
CA GLU A 157 0.45 -21.80 -2.81
C GLU A 157 0.36 -21.46 -4.31
N PRO A 158 -0.82 -21.61 -4.94
CA PRO A 158 -1.03 -21.10 -6.29
C PRO A 158 -0.74 -19.59 -6.37
N LYS A 159 -0.10 -19.16 -7.46
CA LYS A 159 0.07 -17.74 -7.74
C LYS A 159 -1.27 -17.17 -8.22
N LEU A 160 -1.61 -15.97 -7.75
CA LEU A 160 -2.79 -15.24 -8.22
C LEU A 160 -2.40 -14.43 -9.45
N SER A 161 -3.02 -14.71 -10.59
CA SER A 161 -2.84 -13.93 -11.81
C SER A 161 -3.91 -12.85 -11.92
N ASN A 162 -3.57 -11.75 -12.59
CA ASN A 162 -4.49 -10.65 -12.90
C ASN A 162 -5.16 -10.78 -14.29
N ARG A 163 -5.04 -11.96 -14.93
CA ARG A 163 -5.60 -12.28 -16.25
C ARG A 163 -6.86 -13.13 -16.18
#